data_AF-A0A838E519-F1
#
_entry.id   AF-A0A838E519-F1
#
_cell.length_a   1.000
_cell.length_b   1.000
_cell.length_c   1.000
_cell.angle_alpha   90.00
_cell.angle_beta   90.00
_cell.angle_gamma   90.00
#
_symmetry.space_group_name_H-M   'P 1'
#
loop_
_entity.id
_entity.type
_entity.pdbx_description
1 polymer ?
#
loop_
_entity_poly.entity_id
_entity_poly.type
_entity_poly.pdbx_seq_one_letter_code
_entity_poly.pdbx_strand_id
1 'polypeptide(L)'
;MGRWRRRYASDGLAGLCDRPRPGRPLVYGHDDRLAVVACVTGQPPDPDSQWTHQAVADRVGNGMSADTVGNILAEPAPRTPGCRGGSASRAPGAA
;
A
#
# COMPACT_ATOMS: atom_id res chain seq x y z
N MET A 1 -6.13 22.59 19.24
CA MET A 1 -5.58 23.54 18.23
C MET A 1 -4.03 23.62 18.14
N GLY A 2 -3.24 22.63 18.61
CA GLY A 2 -1.78 22.82 18.78
C GLY A 2 -0.80 21.96 17.94
N ARG A 3 -1.27 20.93 17.22
CA ARG A 3 -0.36 19.94 16.60
C ARG A 3 0.41 20.45 15.38
N TRP A 4 -0.15 21.38 14.61
CA TRP A 4 0.53 21.92 13.42
C TRP A 4 1.49 23.06 13.79
N ARG A 5 1.17 23.89 14.78
CA ARG A 5 2.06 24.95 15.28
C ARG A 5 3.36 24.40 15.86
N ARG A 6 3.30 23.32 16.65
CA ARG A 6 4.51 22.62 17.15
C ARG A 6 5.36 22.08 15.99
N ARG A 7 4.73 21.47 14.98
CA ARG A 7 5.45 20.95 13.80
C ARG A 7 6.08 22.05 12.97
N TYR A 8 5.39 23.18 12.82
CA TYR A 8 5.94 24.34 12.11
C TYR A 8 7.12 24.97 12.86
N ALA A 9 7.05 25.08 14.19
CA ALA A 9 8.15 25.62 14.98
C ALA A 9 9.43 24.77 14.91
N SER A 10 9.31 23.45 14.71
CA SER A 10 10.44 22.52 14.65
C SER A 10 10.95 22.24 13.23
N ASP A 11 10.05 22.05 12.27
CA ASP A 11 10.37 21.59 10.91
C ASP A 11 10.00 22.62 9.81
N GLY A 12 9.49 23.80 10.19
CA GLY A 12 9.03 24.83 9.25
C GLY A 12 7.95 24.32 8.30
N LEU A 13 8.09 24.61 7.00
CA LEU A 13 7.18 24.13 5.97
C LEU A 13 7.17 22.59 5.83
N ALA A 14 8.29 21.91 6.13
CA ALA A 14 8.34 20.45 6.09
C ALA A 14 7.46 19.80 7.18
N GLY A 15 7.25 20.49 8.31
CA GLY A 15 6.36 20.04 9.37
C GLY A 15 4.87 20.07 9.01
N LEU A 16 4.52 20.80 7.95
CA LEU A 16 3.16 20.87 7.42
C LEU A 16 2.89 19.81 6.35
N CYS A 17 3.93 19.10 5.87
CA CYS A 17 3.75 18.01 4.92
C CYS A 17 2.85 16.93 5.52
N ASP A 18 1.96 16.39 4.67
CA ASP A 18 1.10 15.28 5.05
C ASP A 18 1.98 14.07 5.32
N ARG A 19 1.96 13.60 6.57
CA ARG A 19 2.64 12.37 6.94
C ARG A 19 1.81 11.21 6.43
N PRO A 20 2.42 10.13 5.95
CA PRO A 20 1.67 8.95 5.54
C PRO A 20 0.76 8.54 6.68
N ARG A 21 -0.56 8.62 6.45
CA ARG A 21 -1.52 8.11 7.42
C ARG A 21 -1.28 6.61 7.53
N PRO A 22 -1.04 6.06 8.73
CA PRO A 22 -1.08 4.62 8.89
C PRO A 22 -2.49 4.18 8.48
N GLY A 23 -2.57 3.51 7.33
CA GLY A 23 -3.81 2.93 6.84
C GLY A 23 -4.31 1.84 7.77
N ARG A 24 -5.49 1.29 7.48
CA ARG A 24 -6.01 0.12 8.20
C ARG A 24 -4.93 -0.98 8.16
N PRO A 25 -4.59 -1.61 9.31
CA PRO A 25 -3.60 -2.67 9.33
C PRO A 25 -4.01 -3.78 8.37
N LEU A 26 -3.04 -4.25 7.58
CA LEU A 26 -3.25 -5.35 6.64
C LEU A 26 -3.48 -6.61 7.47
N VAL A 27 -4.70 -7.16 7.37
CA VAL A 27 -5.11 -8.38 8.09
C VAL A 27 -4.36 -9.61 7.56
N TYR A 28 -3.98 -9.59 6.27
CA TYR A 28 -3.21 -10.64 5.61
C TYR A 28 -1.77 -10.17 5.38
N GLY A 29 -0.84 -10.99 5.85
CA GLY A 29 0.58 -10.69 5.86
C GLY A 29 1.24 -10.87 4.49
N HIS A 30 2.58 -10.86 4.47
CA HIS A 30 3.34 -11.08 3.25
C HIS A 30 3.19 -12.53 2.73
N ASP A 31 3.25 -13.51 3.63
CA ASP A 31 3.14 -14.94 3.29
C ASP A 31 1.80 -15.29 2.63
N ASP A 32 0.71 -14.73 3.14
CA ASP A 32 -0.64 -14.87 2.58
C ASP A 32 -0.70 -14.39 1.12
N ARG A 33 -0.04 -13.27 0.82
CA ARG A 33 0.03 -12.72 -0.53
C ARG A 33 0.87 -13.57 -1.46
N LEU A 34 2.00 -14.07 -0.96
CA LEU A 34 2.84 -14.99 -1.72
C LEU A 34 2.10 -16.29 -2.04
N ALA A 35 1.33 -16.84 -1.11
CA ALA A 35 0.51 -18.03 -1.33
C ALA A 35 -0.53 -17.80 -2.44
N VAL A 36 -1.21 -16.64 -2.43
CA VAL A 36 -2.16 -16.25 -3.49
C VAL A 36 -1.46 -16.12 -4.85
N VAL A 37 -0.32 -15.42 -4.92
CA VAL A 37 0.42 -15.23 -6.17
C VAL A 37 0.97 -16.56 -6.71
N ALA A 38 1.50 -17.42 -5.84
CA ALA A 38 1.98 -18.75 -6.20
C ALA A 38 0.85 -19.63 -6.74
N CYS A 39 -0.34 -19.55 -6.15
CA CYS A 39 -1.51 -20.28 -6.62
C CYS A 39 -1.93 -19.84 -8.04
N VAL A 40 -2.05 -18.53 -8.29
CA VAL A 40 -2.48 -18.00 -9.60
C VAL A 40 -1.46 -18.24 -10.70
N THR A 41 -0.16 -18.25 -10.36
CA THR A 41 0.92 -18.55 -11.31
C THR A 41 1.04 -20.05 -11.62
N GLY A 42 0.37 -20.89 -10.83
CA GLY A 42 0.30 -22.33 -11.06
C GLY A 42 -0.70 -22.74 -12.15
N GLN A 43 -0.74 -24.05 -12.42
CA GLN A 43 -1.70 -24.64 -13.35
C GLN A 43 -3.13 -24.53 -12.79
N PRO A 44 -4.08 -23.95 -13.53
CA PRO A 44 -5.49 -23.97 -13.15
C PRO A 44 -6.00 -25.41 -13.02
N PRO A 45 -7.00 -25.65 -12.16
CA PRO A 45 -7.50 -26.99 -11.84
C PRO A 45 -8.13 -27.72 -13.04
N ASP A 46 -8.61 -26.97 -14.04
CA ASP A 46 -9.11 -27.52 -15.30
C ASP A 46 -8.33 -26.89 -16.46
N PRO A 47 -7.91 -27.68 -17.48
CA PRO A 47 -7.10 -27.17 -18.58
C PRO A 47 -7.83 -26.12 -19.44
N ASP A 48 -9.15 -26.03 -19.32
CA ASP A 48 -10.01 -25.03 -19.96
C ASP A 48 -10.57 -23.99 -18.97
N SER A 49 -10.25 -24.09 -17.67
CA SER A 49 -10.72 -23.11 -16.68
C SER A 49 -9.72 -22.01 -16.41
N GLN A 50 -10.24 -20.79 -16.39
CA GLN A 50 -9.56 -19.62 -15.84
C GLN A 50 -9.63 -19.61 -14.30
N TRP A 51 -8.60 -19.06 -13.66
CA TRP A 51 -8.59 -18.85 -12.21
C TRP A 51 -9.70 -17.87 -11.81
N THR A 52 -10.71 -18.36 -11.09
CA THR A 52 -11.69 -17.50 -10.42
C THR A 52 -11.16 -17.12 -9.03
N HIS A 53 -11.53 -15.94 -8.52
CA HIS A 53 -11.11 -15.51 -7.19
C HIS A 53 -11.58 -16.47 -6.08
N GLN A 54 -12.72 -17.16 -6.26
CA GLN A 54 -13.15 -18.22 -5.34
C GLN A 54 -12.26 -19.46 -5.42
N ALA A 55 -11.95 -19.96 -6.62
CA ALA A 55 -11.08 -21.13 -6.77
C ALA A 55 -9.69 -20.92 -6.15
N VAL A 56 -9.17 -19.70 -6.23
CA VAL A 56 -7.91 -19.32 -5.57
C VAL A 56 -8.08 -19.29 -4.05
N ALA A 57 -9.17 -18.71 -3.53
CA ALA A 57 -9.43 -18.66 -2.10
C ALA A 57 -9.58 -20.07 -1.47
N ASP A 58 -10.34 -20.95 -2.12
CA ASP A 58 -10.54 -22.34 -1.70
C ASP A 58 -9.22 -23.11 -1.67
N ARG A 59 -8.34 -22.87 -2.64
CA ARG A 59 -7.06 -23.58 -2.75
C ARG A 59 -5.98 -23.07 -1.81
N VAL A 60 -5.99 -21.78 -1.49
CA VAL A 60 -5.07 -21.20 -0.49
C VAL A 60 -5.45 -21.72 0.90
N GLY A 61 -6.75 -21.85 1.22
CA GLY A 61 -7.20 -22.52 2.45
C GLY A 61 -7.07 -21.69 3.73
N ASN A 62 -6.70 -20.41 3.64
CA ASN A 62 -6.46 -19.54 4.80
C ASN A 62 -7.75 -18.85 5.31
N GLY A 63 -8.93 -19.28 4.87
CA GLY A 63 -10.21 -18.63 5.19
C GLY A 63 -10.39 -17.25 4.54
N MET A 64 -9.69 -16.97 3.44
CA MET A 64 -9.83 -15.71 2.69
C MET A 64 -11.12 -15.71 1.87
N SER A 65 -11.77 -14.54 1.76
CA SER A 65 -12.87 -14.36 0.79
C SER A 65 -12.32 -14.10 -0.62
N ALA A 66 -13.13 -14.40 -1.64
CA ALA A 66 -12.84 -14.07 -3.04
C ALA A 66 -12.51 -12.57 -3.23
N ASP A 67 -13.19 -11.67 -2.51
CA ASP A 67 -12.91 -10.23 -2.54
C ASP A 67 -11.51 -9.89 -2.00
N THR A 68 -11.04 -10.64 -1.01
CA THR A 68 -9.71 -10.45 -0.42
C THR A 68 -8.63 -10.84 -1.43
N VAL A 69 -8.81 -11.98 -2.11
CA VAL A 69 -7.93 -12.41 -3.21
C VAL A 69 -7.91 -11.36 -4.31
N GLY A 70 -9.07 -10.88 -4.74
CA GLY A 70 -9.18 -9.83 -5.76
C GLY A 70 -8.49 -8.53 -5.35
N ASN A 71 -8.62 -8.11 -4.09
CA ASN A 71 -7.97 -6.90 -3.59
C ASN A 71 -6.45 -7.05 -3.48
N ILE A 72 -5.94 -8.24 -3.14
CA ILE A 72 -4.51 -8.55 -3.16
C ILE A 72 -3.95 -8.50 -4.58
N LEU A 73 -4.68 -9.06 -5.55
CA LEU A 73 -4.28 -9.05 -6.97
C LEU A 73 -4.41 -7.67 -7.62
N ALA A 74 -5.40 -6.88 -7.19
CA ALA A 74 -5.60 -5.51 -7.66
C ALA A 74 -4.68 -4.50 -6.97
N GLU A 75 -4.00 -4.88 -5.88
CA GLU A 75 -3.12 -3.99 -5.16
C GLU A 75 -1.97 -3.55 -6.07
N PRO A 76 -1.87 -2.25 -6.40
CA PRO A 76 -0.75 -1.77 -7.18
C PRO A 76 0.53 -1.92 -6.36
N ALA A 77 1.64 -2.24 -7.04
CA ALA A 77 2.98 -2.28 -6.45
C ALA A 77 3.20 -1.08 -5.51
N PRO A 78 3.90 -1.27 -4.37
CA PRO A 78 4.02 -0.25 -3.35
C PRO A 78 4.54 1.03 -3.98
N ARG A 79 3.71 2.08 -3.95
CA ARG A 79 4.16 3.41 -4.36
C ARG A 79 5.23 3.80 -3.37
N THR A 80 6.47 3.96 -3.83
CA THR A 80 7.50 4.64 -3.05
C THR A 80 6.89 5.94 -2.53
N PRO A 81 6.88 6.20 -1.21
CA PRO A 81 6.45 7.49 -0.69
C PRO A 81 7.48 8.53 -1.16
N GLY A 82 7.27 9.02 -2.37
CA GLY A 82 8.02 10.11 -2.95
C GLY A 82 7.58 11.36 -2.21
N CYS A 83 8.47 11.89 -1.40
CA CYS A 83 8.43 13.26 -0.93
C CYS A 83 8.14 14.13 -2.17
N ARG A 84 6.94 14.70 -2.28
CA ARG A 84 6.65 15.69 -3.31
C ARG A 84 7.38 16.99 -2.91
N GLY A 85 8.71 17.00 -3.02
CA GLY A 85 9.52 18.21 -3.01
C GLY A 85 9.31 18.93 -4.35
N GLY A 86 9.16 20.25 -4.43
CA GLY A 86 9.58 21.29 -3.52
C GLY A 86 10.66 22.11 -4.24
N SER A 87 10.30 23.26 -4.79
CA SER A 87 11.29 24.26 -5.23
C SER A 87 11.45 25.29 -4.13
N ALA A 88 12.54 25.14 -3.37
CA ALA A 88 13.07 26.19 -2.52
C ALA A 88 13.63 27.31 -3.41
N SER A 89 13.10 28.52 -3.27
CA SER A 89 13.81 29.75 -3.64
C SER A 89 14.35 30.37 -2.35
N ARG A 90 15.67 30.31 -2.20
CA ARG A 90 16.45 30.96 -1.15
C ARG A 90 16.84 32.36 -1.62
N ALA A 91 16.54 33.39 -0.83
CA ALA A 91 17.27 34.64 -0.87
C ALA A 91 17.39 35.22 0.56
N PRO A 92 18.59 35.28 1.15
CA PRO A 92 18.88 36.22 2.22
C PRO A 92 19.36 37.53 1.58
N GLY A 93 18.52 38.56 1.58
CA GLY A 93 18.95 39.94 1.37
C GLY A 93 19.22 40.56 2.73
N ALA A 94 20.49 40.59 3.13
CA ALA A 94 20.98 41.37 4.26
C ALA A 94 21.30 42.81 3.79
N ALA A 95 21.24 43.73 4.77
CA ALA A 95 21.51 45.18 4.74
C ALA A 95 20.27 46.07 4.55
#